data_AF-A0A924DVE3-F1
#
_entry.id   AF-A0A924DVE3-F1
#
_cell.length_a   1.000
_cell.length_b   1.000
_cell.length_c   1.000
_cell.angle_alpha   90.00
_cell.angle_beta   90.00
_cell.angle_gamma   90.00
#
_symmetry.space_group_name_H-M   'P 1'
#
loop_
_entity.id
_entity.type
_entity.pdbx_description
1 polymer ?
#
loop_
_entity_poly.entity_id
_entity_poly.type
_entity_poly.pdbx_seq_one_letter_code
_entity_poly.pdbx_strand_id
1 'polypeptide(L)'
;MARSEGTYGEFVFSDTRGGLLRKSNLVRRSFQPLLEKAGLPRFRFHDLRHTHASFLLREGTSPKVVQEFLGHSRIDLTMDVYSHTLPTMQGEAAAKWDAALSGYV
;
A
#
# COMPACT_ATOMS: atom_id res chain seq x y z
N MET A 1 31.72 -25.82 -16.71
CA MET A 1 30.29 -26.20 -16.75
C MET A 1 29.98 -27.05 -15.54
N ALA A 2 29.26 -26.50 -14.56
CA ALA A 2 28.60 -27.28 -13.51
C ALA A 2 27.28 -26.54 -13.24
N ARG A 3 26.20 -27.00 -13.86
CA ARG A 3 24.84 -26.56 -13.56
C ARG A 3 24.41 -27.34 -12.31
N SER A 4 24.45 -26.69 -11.15
CA SER A 4 23.87 -27.27 -9.93
C SER A 4 22.35 -27.26 -10.07
N GLU A 5 21.77 -28.46 -9.94
CA GLU A 5 20.35 -28.72 -9.91
C GLU A 5 19.67 -27.81 -8.89
N GLY A 6 18.63 -27.09 -9.34
CA GLY A 6 17.93 -26.09 -8.54
C GLY A 6 17.16 -26.74 -7.41
N THR A 7 17.65 -26.60 -6.19
CA THR A 7 16.81 -26.73 -5.00
C THR A 7 15.73 -25.64 -5.10
N TYR A 8 14.47 -26.05 -5.19
CA TYR A 8 13.35 -25.12 -5.06
C TYR A 8 13.40 -24.57 -3.64
N GLY A 9 14.06 -23.41 -3.48
CA GLY A 9 14.42 -22.83 -2.21
C GLY A 9 13.21 -22.37 -1.41
N GLU A 10 13.35 -22.39 -0.08
CA GLU A 10 12.42 -21.96 0.97
C GLU A 10 11.69 -20.62 0.73
N PHE A 11 12.19 -19.79 -0.18
CA PHE A 11 11.68 -18.44 -0.44
C PHE A 11 10.87 -18.34 -1.73
N VAL A 12 9.67 -17.77 -1.64
CA VAL A 12 8.84 -17.39 -2.81
C VAL A 12 9.53 -16.33 -3.68
N PHE A 13 10.29 -15.42 -3.05
CA PHE A 13 11.11 -14.41 -3.73
C PHE A 13 12.57 -14.57 -3.34
N SER A 14 13.37 -15.07 -4.29
CA SER A 14 14.79 -15.31 -4.09
C SER A 14 15.66 -14.49 -5.05
N ASP A 15 16.94 -14.39 -4.72
CA ASP A 15 17.94 -13.89 -5.66
C ASP A 15 18.29 -14.95 -6.72
N THR A 16 19.16 -14.59 -7.66
CA THR A 16 19.58 -15.51 -8.76
C THR A 16 20.31 -16.76 -8.28
N ARG A 17 20.62 -16.87 -6.99
CA ARG A 17 21.29 -18.01 -6.35
C ARG A 17 20.34 -18.78 -5.41
N GLY A 18 19.05 -18.43 -5.39
CA GLY A 18 18.07 -19.06 -4.51
C GLY A 18 18.09 -18.54 -3.06
N GLY A 19 18.90 -17.51 -2.77
CA GLY A 19 19.01 -16.92 -1.43
C GLY A 19 18.07 -15.74 -1.19
N LEU A 20 18.17 -15.11 -0.03
CA LEU A 20 17.36 -13.96 0.36
C LEU A 20 17.52 -12.77 -0.59
N LEU A 21 16.39 -12.22 -1.04
CA LEU A 21 16.37 -11.00 -1.83
C LEU A 21 16.80 -9.79 -0.98
N ARG A 22 17.95 -9.19 -1.32
CA ARG A 22 18.43 -7.99 -0.61
C ARG A 22 17.71 -6.74 -1.07
N LYS A 23 16.99 -6.07 -0.15
CA LYS A 23 16.27 -4.81 -0.40
C LYS A 23 17.10 -3.76 -1.14
N SER A 24 18.33 -3.51 -0.71
CA SER A 24 19.20 -2.49 -1.33
C SER A 24 19.50 -2.79 -2.80
N ASN A 25 19.70 -4.07 -3.14
CA ASN A 25 19.92 -4.50 -4.52
C ASN A 25 18.64 -4.37 -5.34
N LEU A 26 17.49 -4.81 -4.81
CA LEU A 26 16.19 -4.66 -5.49
C LEU A 26 15.92 -3.19 -5.82
N VAL A 27 16.09 -2.30 -4.84
CA VAL A 27 15.82 -0.88 -5.01
C VAL A 27 16.75 -0.27 -6.06
N ARG A 28 18.05 -0.52 -5.94
CA ARG A 28 19.07 0.09 -6.80
C ARG A 28 19.05 -0.46 -8.23
N ARG A 29 18.87 -1.77 -8.39
CA ARG A 29 19.04 -2.45 -9.69
C ARG A 29 17.76 -2.59 -10.47
N SER A 30 16.61 -2.61 -9.80
CA SER A 30 15.32 -2.86 -10.44
C SER A 30 14.36 -1.69 -10.26
N PHE A 31 14.10 -1.27 -9.02
CA PHE A 31 13.04 -0.31 -8.74
C PHE A 31 13.33 1.10 -9.29
N GLN A 32 14.47 1.71 -8.95
CA GLN A 32 14.80 3.06 -9.43
C GLN A 32 14.90 3.13 -10.98
N PRO A 33 15.57 2.18 -11.66
CA PRO A 33 15.56 2.15 -13.13
C PRO A 33 14.15 1.97 -13.72
N LEU A 34 13.26 1.26 -13.03
CA LEU A 34 11.88 1.08 -13.48
C LEU A 34 11.08 2.38 -13.37
N LEU A 35 11.28 3.17 -12.32
CA LEU A 35 10.67 4.50 -12.20
C LEU A 35 11.10 5.43 -13.33
N GLU A 36 12.40 5.43 -13.66
CA GLU A 36 12.95 6.21 -14.78
C GLU A 36 12.33 5.80 -16.13
N LYS A 37 12.25 4.49 -16.38
CA LYS A 37 11.59 3.96 -17.59
C LYS A 37 10.10 4.31 -17.66
N ALA A 38 9.44 4.40 -16.51
CA ALA A 38 8.03 4.78 -16.41
C ALA A 38 7.82 6.31 -16.47
N GLY A 39 8.89 7.12 -16.52
CA GLY A 39 8.78 8.58 -16.46
C GLY A 39 8.27 9.12 -15.12
N LEU A 40 8.40 8.33 -14.05
CA LEU A 40 7.92 8.68 -12.72
C LEU A 40 9.01 9.37 -11.88
N PRO A 41 8.62 10.27 -10.95
CA PRO A 41 9.57 10.83 -10.00
C PRO A 41 10.16 9.74 -9.12
N ARG A 42 11.35 9.98 -8.58
CA ARG A 42 11.98 9.06 -7.64
C ARG A 42 11.25 9.09 -6.30
N PHE A 43 10.78 7.93 -5.87
CA PHE A 43 10.23 7.72 -4.53
C PHE A 43 10.79 6.43 -3.92
N ARG A 44 10.48 6.17 -2.65
CA ARG A 44 11.00 5.03 -1.89
C ARG A 44 10.11 3.82 -2.13
N PHE A 45 10.70 2.63 -2.08
CA PHE A 45 9.96 1.39 -2.30
C PHE A 45 8.76 1.20 -1.34
N HIS A 46 8.85 1.72 -0.11
CA HIS A 46 7.74 1.64 0.84
C HIS A 46 6.58 2.59 0.53
N ASP A 47 6.80 3.61 -0.30
CA ASP A 47 5.73 4.52 -0.68
C ASP A 47 4.67 3.77 -1.53
N LEU A 48 5.02 2.67 -2.20
CA LEU A 48 4.05 1.76 -2.84
C LEU A 48 3.00 1.22 -1.84
N ARG A 49 3.44 0.91 -0.63
CA ARG A 49 2.55 0.44 0.44
C ARG A 49 1.66 1.57 0.95
N HIS A 50 2.18 2.79 1.00
CA HIS A 50 1.38 3.98 1.33
C HIS A 50 0.35 4.30 0.23
N THR A 51 0.72 4.12 -1.04
CA THR A 51 -0.21 4.22 -2.16
C THR A 51 -1.33 3.20 -2.03
N HIS A 52 -1.02 1.94 -1.73
CA HIS A 52 -2.04 0.91 -1.51
C HIS A 52 -2.99 1.25 -0.35
N ALA A 53 -2.46 1.70 0.78
CA ALA A 53 -3.25 2.19 1.91
C ALA A 53 -4.20 3.33 1.48
N SER A 54 -3.68 4.29 0.73
CA SER A 54 -4.45 5.43 0.23
C SER A 54 -5.57 4.98 -0.70
N PHE A 55 -5.34 4.01 -1.58
CA PHE A 55 -6.39 3.45 -2.43
C PHE A 55 -7.52 2.80 -1.60
N LEU A 56 -7.18 1.97 -0.60
CA LEU A 56 -8.19 1.32 0.23
C LEU A 56 -9.07 2.33 0.99
N LEU A 57 -8.46 3.38 1.53
CA LEU A 57 -9.18 4.43 2.26
C LEU A 57 -10.09 5.24 1.34
N ARG A 58 -9.63 5.57 0.14
CA ARG A 58 -10.43 6.26 -0.87
C ARG A 58 -11.68 5.46 -1.27
N GLU A 59 -11.59 4.14 -1.34
CA GLU A 59 -12.73 3.25 -1.61
C GLU A 59 -13.67 3.09 -0.40
N GLY A 60 -13.46 3.86 0.69
CA GLY A 60 -14.31 3.85 1.87
C GLY A 60 -14.01 2.74 2.88
N THR A 61 -12.87 2.04 2.73
CA THR A 61 -12.45 1.03 3.70
C THR A 61 -12.14 1.70 5.04
N SER A 62 -12.70 1.17 6.13
CA SER A 62 -12.43 1.68 7.48
C SER A 62 -10.92 1.71 7.77
N PRO A 63 -10.38 2.81 8.35
CA PRO A 63 -8.98 2.91 8.71
C PRO A 63 -8.48 1.74 9.55
N LYS A 64 -9.30 1.23 10.47
CA LYS A 64 -8.95 0.07 11.30
C LYS A 64 -8.69 -1.20 10.47
N VAL A 65 -9.52 -1.43 9.46
CA VAL A 65 -9.36 -2.57 8.54
C VAL A 65 -8.10 -2.39 7.69
N VAL A 66 -7.83 -1.18 7.22
CA VAL A 66 -6.59 -0.88 6.48
C VAL A 66 -5.36 -1.10 7.37
N GLN A 67 -5.41 -0.73 8.66
CA GLN A 67 -4.33 -0.96 9.61
C GLN A 67 -4.03 -2.44 9.84
N GLU A 68 -5.08 -3.24 10.03
CA GLU A 68 -5.00 -4.69 10.18
C GLU A 68 -4.46 -5.34 8.91
N PHE A 69 -4.94 -4.93 7.74
CA PHE A 69 -4.52 -5.46 6.44
C PHE A 69 -3.04 -5.15 6.15
N LEU A 70 -2.60 -3.95 6.49
CA LEU A 70 -1.20 -3.58 6.34
C LEU A 70 -0.34 -4.32 7.39
N GLY A 71 -0.86 -4.54 8.60
CA GLY A 71 -0.13 -5.19 9.68
C GLY A 71 0.74 -4.19 10.42
N HIS A 72 0.28 -3.79 11.61
CA HIS A 72 0.91 -2.95 12.64
C HIS A 72 1.61 -1.65 12.17
N SER A 73 1.49 -1.25 10.89
CA SER A 73 2.09 -0.01 10.44
C SER A 73 1.36 1.16 11.09
N ARG A 74 2.13 2.02 11.75
CA ARG A 74 1.65 3.28 12.32
C ARG A 74 0.73 3.97 11.34
N ILE A 75 -0.53 4.07 11.75
CA ILE A 75 -1.60 4.76 11.04
C ILE A 75 -1.39 6.28 11.07
N ASP A 76 -0.32 6.76 11.69
CA ASP A 76 0.02 8.19 11.79
C ASP A 76 -0.06 8.89 10.43
N LEU A 77 0.35 8.25 9.33
CA LEU A 77 0.17 8.80 7.97
C LEU A 77 -1.30 8.77 7.50
N THR A 78 -2.06 7.75 7.90
CA THR A 78 -3.46 7.52 7.53
C THR A 78 -4.41 8.52 8.17
N MET A 79 -4.23 8.86 9.44
CA MET A 79 -5.10 9.83 10.13
C MET A 79 -4.79 11.28 9.73
N ASP A 80 -3.51 11.66 9.67
CA ASP A 80 -3.14 13.05 9.37
C ASP A 80 -3.46 13.42 7.90
N VAL A 81 -3.15 12.56 6.93
CA VAL A 81 -3.36 12.87 5.50
C VAL A 81 -4.84 12.80 5.09
N TYR A 82 -5.62 11.88 5.66
CA TYR A 82 -7.04 11.75 5.30
C TYR A 82 -7.98 12.64 6.12
N SER A 83 -7.63 13.09 7.33
CA SER A 83 -8.47 14.05 8.07
C SER A 83 -8.86 15.27 7.21
N HIS A 84 -7.96 15.71 6.33
CA HIS A 84 -8.18 16.81 5.40
C HIS A 84 -8.87 16.42 4.07
N THR A 85 -8.87 15.13 3.72
CA THR A 85 -9.41 14.59 2.45
C THR A 85 -10.79 13.94 2.62
N LEU A 86 -11.26 13.80 3.87
CA LEU A 86 -12.58 13.33 4.28
C LEU A 86 -13.75 14.34 4.32
N PRO A 87 -13.69 15.60 3.81
CA PRO A 87 -14.88 16.47 3.78
C PRO A 87 -16.08 15.81 3.10
N THR A 88 -15.83 15.00 2.07
CA THR A 88 -16.87 14.24 1.34
C THR A 88 -17.48 13.10 2.15
N MET A 89 -16.69 12.40 2.97
CA MET A 89 -17.21 11.32 3.82
C MET A 89 -18.06 11.83 4.99
N GLN A 90 -17.76 13.02 5.53
CA GLN A 90 -18.65 13.67 6.49
C GLN A 90 -19.96 14.10 5.85
N GLY A 91 -19.91 14.65 4.63
CA GLY A 91 -21.10 14.99 3.84
C GLY A 91 -21.98 13.77 3.53
N GLU A 92 -21.38 12.64 3.13
CA GLU A 92 -22.11 11.38 2.91
C GLU A 92 -22.68 10.79 4.19
N ALA A 93 -21.96 10.90 5.32
CA ALA A 93 -22.46 10.46 6.62
C ALA A 93 -23.65 11.33 7.07
N ALA A 94 -23.56 12.65 6.89
CA ALA A 94 -24.65 13.57 7.18
C ALA A 94 -25.86 13.30 6.27
N ALA A 95 -25.66 13.10 4.97
CA ALA A 95 -26.74 12.77 4.03
C ALA A 95 -27.40 11.42 4.36
N LYS A 96 -26.64 10.41 4.78
CA LYS A 96 -27.19 9.12 5.25
C LYS A 96 -27.99 9.28 6.54
N TRP A 97 -27.54 10.15 7.45
CA TRP A 97 -28.26 10.49 8.68
C TRP A 97 -29.56 11.24 8.39
N ASP A 98 -29.54 12.25 7.52
CA ASP A 98 -30.73 12.98 7.09
C ASP A 98 -31.73 12.05 6.40
N ALA A 99 -31.26 11.17 5.51
CA ALA A 99 -32.12 10.18 4.87
C ALA A 99 -32.77 9.23 5.90
N ALA A 100 -32.01 8.75 6.89
CA ALA A 100 -32.52 7.89 7.95
C ALA A 100 -33.55 8.59 8.84
N LEU A 101 -33.36 9.89 9.13
CA LEU A 101 -34.28 10.71 9.91
C LEU A 101 -35.55 11.08 9.12
N SER A 102 -35.42 11.36 7.82
CA SER A 102 -36.55 11.72 6.95
C SER A 102 -37.58 10.60 6.74
N GLY A 103 -37.19 9.34 7.00
CA GLY A 103 -38.10 8.19 6.97
C GLY A 103 -38.87 7.96 8.27
N TYR A 104 -38.63 8.75 9.31
CA TYR A 104 -39.21 8.59 10.65
C TYR A 104 -40.19 9.71 11.06
N VAL A 105 -40.38 10.72 10.19
CA VAL A 105 -41.34 11.84 10.34
C VAL A 105 -42.40 11.72 9.26
#